data_AF-A0A950ZRT8-F1
#
_entry.id   AF-A0A950ZRT8-F1
#
_cell.length_a   1.000
_cell.length_b   1.000
_cell.length_c   1.000
_cell.angle_alpha   90.00
_cell.angle_beta   90.00
_cell.angle_gamma   90.00
#
_symmetry.space_group_name_H-M   'P 1'
#
loop_
_entity.id
_entity.type
_entity.pdbx_description
1 polymer ?
#
loop_
_entity_poly.entity_id
_entity_poly.type
_entity_poly.pdbx_seq_one_letter_code
_entity_poly.pdbx_strand_id
1 'polypeptide(L)'
;LANGIFEPIWNRNFVDHVQLTVAETVGVERRGGYYEQIGAFRDMVENHMLQLLSIVAMEPPVVFEAEPVRDEKLKVLKALRRIPPEQVGEFTLRGQYTSGTVNGEPVSSYRGEEKVAPDSWTETFVVMRIQIDNWRWAGTPFYLRHGKRLPKRATEIAIQFKRAPQMFFPGEERLEPNVLAMRIQPDEGISLRFGAKVPGPTMQLQEVDMNFMYNSSFGPLAVEQADAYERLLLDAMLGDRTLFTRADEVEQAWAWAEDIMEGWSQRPNNVQFYPAGTWGPAWADAFIERDGRQWRRLH
;
A
#
# COMPACT_ATOMS: atom_id res chain seq x y z
N LEU A 1 -18.01 1.46 8.49
CA LEU A 1 -17.09 2.01 9.52
C LEU A 1 -17.84 2.10 10.85
N ALA A 2 -17.33 1.52 11.94
CA ALA A 2 -17.99 1.54 13.27
C ALA A 2 -17.84 2.89 14.00
N ASN A 3 -16.89 3.72 13.57
CA ASN A 3 -16.59 5.02 14.17
C ASN A 3 -17.22 6.14 13.34
N GLY A 4 -18.25 6.79 13.88
CA GLY A 4 -18.98 7.87 13.21
C GLY A 4 -18.13 9.10 12.85
N ILE A 5 -16.95 9.25 13.47
CA ILE A 5 -16.02 10.34 13.16
C ILE A 5 -15.28 10.14 11.82
N PHE A 6 -15.09 8.89 11.38
CA PHE A 6 -14.29 8.60 10.18
C PHE A 6 -15.15 8.50 8.92
N GLU A 7 -16.38 7.98 9.02
CA GLU A 7 -17.25 7.77 7.85
C GLU A 7 -17.46 9.05 7.01
N PRO A 8 -17.78 10.21 7.60
CA PRO A 8 -18.06 11.43 6.83
C PRO A 8 -16.84 11.96 6.07
N ILE A 9 -15.62 11.65 6.56
CA ILE A 9 -14.36 12.11 5.97
C ILE A 9 -13.70 11.07 5.06
N TRP A 10 -14.30 9.89 4.90
CA TRP A 10 -13.73 8.78 4.12
C TRP A 10 -14.15 8.81 2.65
N ASN A 11 -13.93 9.94 1.97
CA ASN A 11 -14.31 10.13 0.59
C ASN A 11 -13.50 11.25 -0.09
N ARG A 12 -13.65 11.37 -1.41
CA ARG A 12 -12.97 12.34 -2.28
C ARG A 12 -13.09 13.79 -1.87
N ASN A 13 -14.06 14.19 -1.04
CA ASN A 13 -14.19 15.58 -0.60
C ASN A 13 -13.12 15.93 0.43
N PHE A 14 -12.73 14.96 1.27
CA PHE A 14 -11.80 15.16 2.38
C PHE A 14 -10.46 14.47 2.17
N VAL A 15 -10.43 13.35 1.45
CA VAL A 15 -9.19 12.63 1.13
C VAL A 15 -8.54 13.23 -0.11
N ASP A 16 -7.26 13.60 0.00
CA ASP A 16 -6.46 13.99 -1.16
C ASP A 16 -5.98 12.76 -1.93
N HIS A 17 -5.35 11.81 -1.22
CA HIS A 17 -4.90 10.55 -1.79
C HIS A 17 -4.72 9.47 -0.71
N VAL A 18 -4.63 8.22 -1.17
CA VAL A 18 -4.32 7.06 -0.33
C VAL A 18 -2.99 6.47 -0.77
N GLN A 19 -2.13 6.10 0.17
CA GLN A 19 -0.90 5.36 -0.07
C GLN A 19 -1.00 3.99 0.59
N LEU A 20 -0.68 2.93 -0.15
CA LEU A 20 -0.50 1.59 0.39
C LEU A 20 0.93 1.15 0.11
N THR A 21 1.74 1.02 1.17
CA THR A 21 3.13 0.58 1.07
C THR A 21 3.27 -0.83 1.65
N VAL A 22 3.88 -1.73 0.89
CA VAL A 22 4.37 -3.02 1.38
C VAL A 22 5.86 -3.16 1.10
N ALA A 23 6.68 -2.88 2.10
CA ALA A 23 8.14 -2.94 2.04
C ALA A 23 8.67 -4.19 2.75
N GLU A 24 9.61 -4.88 2.10
CA GLU A 24 10.29 -6.05 2.64
C GLU A 24 11.80 -5.82 2.68
N THR A 25 12.43 -6.17 3.81
CA THR A 25 13.90 -6.17 3.94
C THR A 25 14.54 -7.41 3.31
N VAL A 26 13.78 -8.50 3.22
CA VAL A 26 14.24 -9.77 2.65
C VAL A 26 14.34 -9.69 1.13
N GLY A 27 15.22 -10.52 0.56
CA GLY A 27 15.30 -10.72 -0.89
C GLY A 27 14.35 -11.83 -1.34
N VAL A 28 14.70 -12.50 -2.44
CA VAL A 28 13.97 -13.70 -2.89
C VAL A 28 14.41 -14.98 -2.18
N GLU A 29 15.48 -14.91 -1.39
CA GLU A 29 15.98 -16.01 -0.57
C GLU A 29 16.11 -17.30 -1.40
N ARG A 30 15.63 -18.44 -0.89
CA ARG A 30 15.65 -19.73 -1.62
C ARG A 30 14.56 -19.87 -2.68
N ARG A 31 13.72 -18.85 -2.87
CA ARG A 31 12.57 -18.86 -3.79
C ARG A 31 12.91 -18.24 -5.15
N GLY A 32 14.17 -17.96 -5.47
CA GLY A 32 14.59 -17.33 -6.73
C GLY A 32 13.94 -17.95 -7.99
N GLY A 33 14.00 -19.28 -8.14
CA GLY A 33 13.42 -19.95 -9.30
C GLY A 33 11.88 -19.87 -9.40
N TYR A 34 11.17 -19.75 -8.28
CA TYR A 34 9.72 -19.48 -8.26
C TYR A 34 9.46 -18.01 -8.58
N TYR A 35 10.16 -17.11 -7.89
CA TYR A 35 9.97 -15.68 -8.01
C TYR A 35 10.26 -15.17 -9.43
N GLU A 36 11.20 -15.80 -10.12
CA GLU A 36 11.56 -15.47 -11.50
C GLU A 36 10.39 -15.59 -12.49
N GLN A 37 9.41 -16.45 -12.21
CA GLN A 37 8.22 -16.62 -13.05
C GLN A 37 7.07 -15.69 -12.64
N ILE A 38 7.13 -15.14 -11.44
CA ILE A 38 6.01 -14.46 -10.77
C ILE A 38 6.23 -12.94 -10.78
N GLY A 39 7.37 -12.50 -10.26
CA GLY A 39 7.72 -11.09 -10.05
C GLY A 39 6.93 -10.43 -8.92
N ALA A 40 7.34 -9.22 -8.54
CA ALA A 40 6.74 -8.49 -7.42
C ALA A 40 5.26 -8.17 -7.64
N PHE A 41 4.85 -7.98 -8.89
CA PHE A 41 3.47 -7.63 -9.21
C PHE A 41 2.50 -8.77 -8.90
N ARG A 42 2.81 -10.00 -9.33
CA ARG A 42 1.95 -11.17 -9.05
C ARG A 42 2.13 -11.72 -7.64
N ASP A 43 3.32 -11.55 -7.03
CA ASP A 43 3.58 -12.05 -5.68
C ASP A 43 2.79 -11.25 -4.62
N MET A 44 2.64 -9.94 -4.81
CA MET A 44 2.12 -9.03 -3.79
C MET A 44 1.04 -8.04 -4.24
N VAL A 45 1.12 -7.53 -5.48
CA VAL A 45 0.20 -6.46 -5.92
C VAL A 45 -1.17 -7.03 -6.27
N GLU A 46 -1.23 -8.00 -7.19
CA GLU A 46 -2.47 -8.59 -7.72
C GLU A 46 -3.35 -9.17 -6.61
N ASN A 47 -2.75 -9.79 -5.61
CA ASN A 47 -3.47 -10.41 -4.51
C ASN A 47 -3.58 -9.49 -3.28
N HIS A 48 -2.53 -9.39 -2.46
CA HIS A 48 -2.55 -8.81 -1.13
C HIS A 48 -2.85 -7.32 -1.16
N MET A 49 -2.21 -6.55 -2.05
CA MET A 49 -2.44 -5.11 -2.11
C MET A 49 -3.80 -4.74 -2.68
N LEU A 50 -4.31 -5.47 -3.68
CA LEU A 50 -5.68 -5.26 -4.18
C LEU A 50 -6.73 -5.64 -3.12
N GLN A 51 -6.48 -6.66 -2.31
CA GLN A 51 -7.36 -6.99 -1.19
C GLN A 51 -7.40 -5.85 -0.16
N LEU A 52 -6.25 -5.32 0.25
CA LEU A 52 -6.19 -4.17 1.17
C LEU A 52 -6.85 -2.93 0.56
N LEU A 53 -6.60 -2.65 -0.72
CA LEU A 53 -7.25 -1.56 -1.45
C LEU A 53 -8.77 -1.72 -1.44
N SER A 54 -9.29 -2.92 -1.72
CA SER A 54 -10.73 -3.19 -1.73
C SER A 54 -11.38 -2.92 -0.37
N ILE A 55 -10.72 -3.31 0.73
CA ILE A 55 -11.22 -3.07 2.10
C ILE A 55 -11.23 -1.58 2.44
N VAL A 56 -10.20 -0.83 2.02
CA VAL A 56 -10.12 0.62 2.26
C VAL A 56 -11.16 1.38 1.45
N ALA A 57 -11.43 0.93 0.23
CA ALA A 57 -12.23 1.68 -0.74
C ALA A 57 -13.70 1.27 -0.84
N MET A 58 -14.09 0.12 -0.26
CA MET A 58 -15.46 -0.38 -0.34
C MET A 58 -16.48 0.55 0.33
N GLU A 59 -17.72 0.46 -0.13
CA GLU A 59 -18.83 1.08 0.59
C GLU A 59 -19.13 0.31 1.89
N PRO A 60 -19.79 0.94 2.87
CA PRO A 60 -20.31 0.21 4.03
C PRO A 60 -21.28 -0.89 3.58
N PRO A 61 -21.04 -2.16 3.94
CA PRO A 61 -21.96 -3.23 3.60
C PRO A 61 -23.27 -3.07 4.38
N VAL A 62 -24.38 -3.55 3.81
CA VAL A 62 -25.71 -3.46 4.44
C VAL A 62 -25.79 -4.20 5.77
N VAL A 63 -25.05 -5.31 5.88
CA VAL A 63 -24.83 -6.07 7.11
C VAL A 63 -23.40 -6.61 7.12
N PHE A 64 -22.88 -6.92 8.31
CA PHE A 64 -21.54 -7.49 8.45
C PHE A 64 -21.59 -9.02 8.33
N GLU A 65 -21.81 -9.49 7.11
CA GLU A 65 -21.81 -10.91 6.74
C GLU A 65 -20.89 -11.12 5.52
N ALA A 66 -20.42 -12.36 5.33
CA ALA A 66 -19.42 -12.67 4.32
C ALA A 66 -19.81 -12.22 2.90
N GLU A 67 -21.03 -12.52 2.44
CA GLU A 67 -21.44 -12.18 1.07
C GLU A 67 -21.59 -10.66 0.85
N PRO A 68 -22.31 -9.90 1.71
CA PRO A 68 -22.37 -8.44 1.59
C PRO A 68 -20.99 -7.75 1.62
N VAL A 69 -20.07 -8.19 2.48
CA VAL A 69 -18.71 -7.63 2.52
C VAL A 69 -17.98 -7.90 1.20
N ARG A 70 -18.08 -9.12 0.68
CA ARG A 70 -17.42 -9.52 -0.59
C ARG A 70 -18.05 -8.81 -1.80
N ASP A 71 -19.35 -8.56 -1.77
CA ASP A 71 -20.02 -7.77 -2.81
C ASP A 71 -19.51 -6.33 -2.86
N GLU A 72 -19.31 -5.67 -1.70
CA GLU A 72 -18.74 -4.32 -1.68
C GLU A 72 -17.28 -4.29 -2.13
N LYS A 73 -16.47 -5.30 -1.78
CA LYS A 73 -15.09 -5.45 -2.31
C LYS A 73 -15.10 -5.64 -3.83
N LEU A 74 -15.98 -6.50 -4.36
CA LEU A 74 -16.08 -6.74 -5.79
C LEU A 74 -16.49 -5.47 -6.56
N LYS A 75 -17.39 -4.63 -6.00
CA LYS A 75 -17.74 -3.34 -6.62
C LYS A 75 -16.52 -2.44 -6.78
N VAL A 76 -15.60 -2.43 -5.80
CA VAL A 76 -14.34 -1.70 -5.92
C VAL A 76 -13.49 -2.26 -7.06
N LEU A 77 -13.29 -3.58 -7.10
CA LEU A 77 -12.48 -4.23 -8.13
C LEU A 77 -13.03 -3.97 -9.54
N LYS A 78 -14.36 -4.00 -9.70
CA LYS A 78 -15.05 -3.63 -10.96
C LYS A 78 -14.91 -2.15 -11.32
N ALA A 79 -14.72 -1.28 -10.32
CA ALA A 79 -14.52 0.15 -10.49
C ALA A 79 -13.05 0.53 -10.69
N LEU A 80 -12.09 -0.42 -10.63
CA LEU A 80 -10.70 -0.13 -10.97
C LEU A 80 -10.61 0.32 -12.42
N ARG A 81 -10.09 1.53 -12.63
CA ARG A 81 -9.88 2.06 -13.97
C ARG A 81 -8.90 1.16 -14.72
N ARG A 82 -9.32 0.69 -15.90
CA ARG A 82 -8.47 -0.05 -16.84
C ARG A 82 -7.34 0.86 -17.32
N ILE A 83 -6.14 0.30 -17.44
CA ILE A 83 -4.95 1.03 -17.90
C ILE A 83 -4.55 0.43 -19.24
N PRO A 84 -4.82 1.10 -20.38
CA PRO A 84 -4.47 0.57 -21.69
C PRO A 84 -2.97 0.22 -21.76
N PRO A 85 -2.57 -0.90 -22.38
CA PRO A 85 -1.18 -1.36 -22.46
C PRO A 85 -0.17 -0.26 -22.85
N GLU A 86 -0.55 0.63 -23.76
CA GLU A 86 0.28 1.73 -24.24
C GLU A 86 0.55 2.83 -23.20
N GLN A 87 -0.36 2.99 -22.23
CA GLN A 87 -0.30 3.98 -21.15
C GLN A 87 0.23 3.39 -19.84
N VAL A 88 0.52 2.09 -19.77
CA VAL A 88 0.97 1.42 -18.53
C VAL A 88 2.20 2.10 -17.91
N GLY A 89 3.14 2.60 -18.72
CA GLY A 89 4.31 3.33 -18.22
C GLY A 89 4.01 4.69 -17.58
N GLU A 90 2.82 5.26 -17.81
CA GLU A 90 2.36 6.47 -17.14
C GLU A 90 1.77 6.18 -15.77
N PHE A 91 1.19 5.00 -15.55
CA PHE A 91 0.50 4.66 -14.30
C PHE A 91 1.27 3.69 -13.43
N THR A 92 2.32 3.07 -13.96
CA THR A 92 3.10 2.06 -13.26
C THR A 92 4.58 2.18 -13.65
N LEU A 93 5.46 1.95 -12.69
CA LEU A 93 6.89 1.80 -12.92
C LEU A 93 7.41 0.62 -12.10
N ARG A 94 8.45 -0.05 -12.63
CA ARG A 94 9.00 -1.27 -12.06
C ARG A 94 10.52 -1.22 -11.96
N GLY A 95 11.05 -1.85 -10.92
CA GLY A 95 12.48 -1.90 -10.66
C GLY A 95 12.97 -3.24 -10.14
N GLN A 96 14.29 -3.41 -10.14
CA GLN A 96 14.98 -4.61 -9.67
C GLN A 96 16.16 -4.25 -8.76
N TYR A 97 16.31 -4.91 -7.61
CA TYR A 97 17.41 -4.58 -6.70
C TYR A 97 18.77 -5.08 -7.22
N THR A 98 19.79 -4.24 -7.08
CA THR A 98 21.21 -4.58 -7.24
C THR A 98 21.82 -4.91 -5.89
N SER A 99 23.10 -5.30 -5.89
CA SER A 99 23.86 -5.45 -4.66
C SER A 99 23.84 -4.16 -3.84
N GLY A 100 23.96 -4.30 -2.54
CA GLY A 100 23.87 -3.21 -1.59
C GLY A 100 24.02 -3.72 -0.17
N THR A 101 23.51 -2.95 0.79
CA THR A 101 23.65 -3.25 2.21
C THR A 101 22.28 -3.11 2.88
N VAL A 102 21.80 -4.17 3.53
CA VAL A 102 20.55 -4.16 4.30
C VAL A 102 20.88 -4.51 5.75
N ASN A 103 20.45 -3.69 6.70
CA ASN A 103 20.74 -3.88 8.14
C ASN A 103 22.24 -4.05 8.46
N GLY A 104 23.12 -3.37 7.72
CA GLY A 104 24.57 -3.45 7.91
C GLY A 104 25.25 -4.62 7.19
N GLU A 105 24.48 -5.55 6.63
CA GLU A 105 25.01 -6.74 5.94
C GLU A 105 25.03 -6.56 4.41
N PRO A 106 26.11 -6.92 3.72
CA PRO A 106 26.15 -6.90 2.27
C PRO A 106 25.24 -7.98 1.69
N VAL A 107 24.46 -7.62 0.67
CA VAL A 107 23.51 -8.54 0.02
C VAL A 107 23.73 -8.57 -1.49
N SER A 108 23.45 -9.72 -2.10
CA SER A 108 23.57 -9.92 -3.55
C SER A 108 22.53 -9.12 -4.32
N SER A 109 22.84 -8.81 -5.58
CA SER A 109 21.84 -8.35 -6.55
C SER A 109 20.85 -9.46 -6.88
N TYR A 110 19.64 -9.12 -7.34
CA TYR A 110 18.64 -10.12 -7.73
C TYR A 110 19.18 -11.14 -8.75
N ARG A 111 19.88 -10.66 -9.79
CA ARG A 111 20.55 -11.50 -10.81
C ARG A 111 21.69 -12.38 -10.31
N GLY A 112 22.14 -12.14 -9.08
CA GLY A 112 23.16 -12.94 -8.40
C GLY A 112 22.56 -13.88 -7.34
N GLU A 113 21.24 -13.97 -7.22
CA GLU A 113 20.56 -14.90 -6.32
C GLU A 113 20.50 -16.30 -6.95
N GLU A 114 20.36 -17.32 -6.11
CA GLU A 114 20.28 -18.71 -6.56
C GLU A 114 19.05 -18.93 -7.45
N LYS A 115 19.24 -19.59 -8.61
CA LYS A 115 18.17 -19.92 -9.57
C LYS A 115 17.48 -18.70 -10.20
N VAL A 116 18.17 -17.56 -10.27
CA VAL A 116 17.75 -16.39 -11.06
C VAL A 116 18.59 -16.28 -12.32
N ALA A 117 17.98 -15.90 -13.44
CA ALA A 117 18.71 -15.70 -14.69
C ALA A 117 19.61 -14.43 -14.62
N PRO A 118 20.87 -14.49 -15.06
CA PRO A 118 21.80 -13.35 -14.96
C PRO A 118 21.40 -12.15 -15.85
N ASP A 119 20.53 -12.37 -16.84
CA ASP A 119 19.95 -11.36 -17.73
C ASP A 119 18.48 -11.04 -17.40
N SER A 120 17.98 -11.49 -16.24
CA SER A 120 16.59 -11.33 -15.82
C SER A 120 16.11 -9.87 -15.76
N TRP A 121 14.91 -9.63 -16.28
CA TRP A 121 14.18 -8.36 -16.16
C TRP A 121 12.99 -8.47 -15.20
N THR A 122 12.91 -9.51 -14.39
CA THR A 122 11.83 -9.68 -13.40
C THR A 122 11.87 -8.58 -12.36
N GLU A 123 10.74 -7.92 -12.12
CA GLU A 123 10.66 -6.84 -11.16
C GLU A 123 10.67 -7.35 -9.70
N THR A 124 11.39 -6.64 -8.84
CA THR A 124 11.40 -6.81 -7.38
C THR A 124 10.84 -5.60 -6.65
N PHE A 125 10.42 -4.57 -7.40
CA PHE A 125 9.86 -3.33 -6.90
C PHE A 125 8.86 -2.78 -7.92
N VAL A 126 7.74 -2.25 -7.43
CA VAL A 126 6.67 -1.67 -8.24
C VAL A 126 6.11 -0.44 -7.54
N VAL A 127 5.88 0.64 -8.29
CA VAL A 127 4.96 1.71 -7.88
C VAL A 127 3.84 1.85 -8.89
N MET A 128 2.67 2.23 -8.40
CA MET A 128 1.49 2.42 -9.24
C MET A 128 0.65 3.58 -8.75
N ARG A 129 -0.07 4.21 -9.69
CA ARG A 129 -1.16 5.13 -9.41
C ARG A 129 -2.45 4.52 -9.96
N ILE A 130 -3.35 4.15 -9.05
CA ILE A 130 -4.63 3.52 -9.35
C ILE A 130 -5.74 4.54 -9.19
N GLN A 131 -6.75 4.45 -10.04
CA GLN A 131 -7.98 5.23 -9.96
C GLN A 131 -9.17 4.28 -9.81
N ILE A 132 -10.12 4.68 -8.97
CA ILE A 132 -11.35 3.94 -8.70
C ILE A 132 -12.52 4.80 -9.20
N ASP A 133 -13.15 4.36 -10.28
CA ASP A 133 -14.23 5.07 -10.98
C ASP A 133 -15.57 4.84 -10.30
N ASN A 134 -15.69 5.32 -9.07
CA ASN A 134 -16.94 5.35 -8.31
C ASN A 134 -17.19 6.72 -7.65
N TRP A 135 -18.37 6.90 -7.08
CA TRP A 135 -18.75 8.19 -6.47
C TRP A 135 -17.86 8.60 -5.31
N ARG A 136 -17.45 7.65 -4.46
CA ARG A 136 -16.65 7.91 -3.26
C ARG A 136 -15.24 8.36 -3.59
N TRP A 137 -14.62 7.81 -4.63
CA TRP A 137 -13.19 7.97 -4.92
C TRP A 137 -12.85 8.64 -6.25
N ALA A 138 -13.85 9.05 -7.04
CA ALA A 138 -13.56 9.74 -8.31
C ALA A 138 -12.60 10.92 -8.10
N GLY A 139 -11.47 10.88 -8.83
CA GLY A 139 -10.42 11.88 -8.77
C GLY A 139 -9.42 11.75 -7.61
N THR A 140 -9.65 10.84 -6.66
CA THR A 140 -8.72 10.54 -5.56
C THR A 140 -7.81 9.37 -5.96
N PRO A 141 -6.50 9.59 -6.15
CA PRO A 141 -5.58 8.51 -6.53
C PRO A 141 -5.21 7.63 -5.34
N PHE A 142 -5.01 6.35 -5.66
CA PHE A 142 -4.43 5.36 -4.76
C PHE A 142 -3.01 5.06 -5.25
N TYR A 143 -2.00 5.39 -4.46
CA TYR A 143 -0.61 5.08 -4.75
C TYR A 143 -0.21 3.77 -4.08
N LEU A 144 0.23 2.81 -4.88
CA LEU A 144 0.79 1.55 -4.39
C LEU A 144 2.31 1.62 -4.49
N ARG A 145 3.01 1.16 -3.45
CA ARG A 145 4.46 0.94 -3.46
C ARG A 145 4.77 -0.40 -2.83
N HIS A 146 5.42 -1.27 -3.59
CA HIS A 146 5.91 -2.54 -3.08
C HIS A 146 7.35 -2.77 -3.51
N GLY A 147 8.15 -3.39 -2.65
CA GLY A 147 9.40 -3.98 -3.09
C GLY A 147 10.16 -4.74 -2.02
N LYS A 148 11.13 -5.52 -2.51
CA LYS A 148 12.08 -6.32 -1.73
C LYS A 148 13.41 -5.61 -1.56
N ARG A 149 14.20 -6.04 -0.56
CA ARG A 149 15.46 -5.40 -0.16
C ARG A 149 15.34 -3.90 0.11
N LEU A 150 14.21 -3.46 0.67
CA LEU A 150 14.02 -2.09 1.17
C LEU A 150 14.62 -1.95 2.58
N PRO A 151 14.79 -0.72 3.10
CA PRO A 151 15.55 -0.49 4.33
C PRO A 151 14.84 -1.01 5.58
N LYS A 152 13.50 -1.08 5.53
CA LYS A 152 12.65 -1.50 6.65
C LYS A 152 11.45 -2.31 6.14
N ARG A 153 11.04 -3.30 6.95
CA ARG A 153 9.80 -4.06 6.71
C ARG A 153 8.62 -3.22 7.18
N ALA A 154 7.62 -3.02 6.33
CA ALA A 154 6.42 -2.26 6.66
C ALA A 154 5.27 -2.58 5.70
N THR A 155 4.09 -2.81 6.24
CA THR A 155 2.80 -2.88 5.56
C THR A 155 1.94 -1.78 6.18
N GLU A 156 1.73 -0.69 5.45
CA GLU A 156 1.03 0.50 5.95
C GLU A 156 0.06 1.05 4.90
N ILE A 157 -1.13 1.45 5.36
CA ILE A 157 -2.06 2.27 4.60
C ILE A 157 -2.06 3.67 5.21
N ALA A 158 -1.75 4.69 4.41
CA ALA A 158 -1.82 6.08 4.82
C ALA A 158 -2.88 6.82 4.00
N ILE A 159 -3.80 7.49 4.69
CA ILE A 159 -4.84 8.33 4.09
C ILE A 159 -4.46 9.77 4.39
N GLN A 160 -4.07 10.49 3.35
CA GLN A 160 -3.76 11.90 3.47
C GLN A 160 -5.00 12.73 3.14
N PHE A 161 -5.41 13.56 4.08
CA PHE A 161 -6.54 14.45 3.92
C PHE A 161 -6.13 15.71 3.15
N LYS A 162 -7.10 16.40 2.57
CA LYS A 162 -6.91 17.71 1.97
C LYS A 162 -6.62 18.73 3.04
N ARG A 163 -5.83 19.74 2.68
CA ARG A 163 -5.62 20.92 3.53
C ARG A 163 -6.95 21.63 3.77
N ALA A 164 -7.10 22.21 4.96
CA ALA A 164 -8.23 23.07 5.26
C ALA A 164 -8.30 24.25 4.27
N PRO A 165 -9.50 24.67 3.84
CA PRO A 165 -9.66 25.67 2.79
C PRO A 165 -9.22 27.08 3.21
N GLN A 166 -9.16 27.35 4.51
CA GLN A 166 -8.72 28.63 5.07
C GLN A 166 -7.73 28.38 6.19
N MET A 167 -6.61 29.08 6.13
CA MET A 167 -5.59 29.10 7.17
C MET A 167 -5.84 30.32 8.06
N PHE A 168 -5.98 30.10 9.36
CA PHE A 168 -6.26 31.15 10.34
C PHE A 168 -5.05 31.49 11.19
N PHE A 169 -4.08 30.59 11.26
CA PHE A 169 -2.96 30.71 12.19
C PHE A 169 -1.64 30.96 11.44
N PRO A 170 -0.77 31.86 11.96
CA PRO A 170 0.56 32.05 11.38
C PRO A 170 1.36 30.74 11.36
N GLY A 171 1.96 30.40 10.21
CA GLY A 171 2.77 29.19 10.06
C GLY A 171 1.98 27.93 9.69
N GLU A 172 0.65 28.02 9.59
CA GLU A 172 -0.22 26.91 9.16
C GLU A 172 0.10 26.45 7.73
N GLU A 173 0.61 27.35 6.88
CA GLU A 173 1.02 27.03 5.52
C GLU A 173 2.17 26.00 5.44
N ARG A 174 2.93 25.87 6.53
CA ARG A 174 4.08 24.98 6.69
C ARG A 174 3.71 23.60 7.24
N LEU A 175 2.46 23.42 7.70
CA LEU A 175 2.00 22.14 8.21
C LEU A 175 1.60 21.23 7.05
N GLU A 176 2.03 19.97 7.12
CA GLU A 176 1.51 18.96 6.21
C GLU A 176 0.02 18.71 6.51
N PRO A 177 -0.79 18.39 5.48
CA PRO A 177 -2.17 17.98 5.69
C PRO A 177 -2.27 16.79 6.64
N ASN A 178 -3.43 16.64 7.29
CA ASN A 178 -3.66 15.54 8.23
C ASN A 178 -3.43 14.18 7.57
N VAL A 179 -2.88 13.23 8.33
CA VAL A 179 -2.65 11.86 7.86
C VAL A 179 -3.18 10.86 8.88
N LEU A 180 -4.02 9.95 8.43
CA LEU A 180 -4.36 8.73 9.17
C LEU A 180 -3.55 7.56 8.62
N ALA A 181 -2.62 7.04 9.42
CA ALA A 181 -1.78 5.90 9.06
C ALA A 181 -2.21 4.65 9.85
N MET A 182 -2.47 3.56 9.14
CA MET A 182 -2.81 2.25 9.67
C MET A 182 -1.63 1.32 9.40
N ARG A 183 -0.89 0.96 10.45
CA ARG A 183 0.21 -0.01 10.41
C ARG A 183 -0.38 -1.40 10.56
N ILE A 184 -0.24 -2.20 9.51
CA ILE A 184 -0.69 -3.60 9.47
C ILE A 184 0.41 -4.52 9.97
N GLN A 185 1.68 -4.25 9.62
CA GLN A 185 2.83 -5.01 10.13
C GLN A 185 4.15 -4.26 9.85
N PRO A 186 5.18 -4.36 10.69
CA PRO A 186 5.13 -4.75 12.09
C PRO A 186 4.48 -3.64 12.93
N ASP A 187 4.35 -3.88 14.24
CA ASP A 187 3.88 -2.89 15.22
C ASP A 187 2.49 -2.34 14.90
N GLU A 188 1.54 -3.26 14.87
CA GLU A 188 0.14 -3.04 14.53
C GLU A 188 -0.42 -1.85 15.31
N GLY A 189 -1.03 -0.91 14.59
CA GLY A 189 -1.54 0.29 15.22
C GLY A 189 -2.06 1.34 14.25
N ILE A 190 -2.54 2.43 14.83
CA ILE A 190 -3.12 3.55 14.10
C ILE A 190 -2.45 4.83 14.59
N SER A 191 -2.13 5.74 13.69
CA SER A 191 -1.58 7.05 13.98
C SER A 191 -2.38 8.13 13.25
N LEU A 192 -2.77 9.17 13.97
CA LEU A 192 -3.38 10.37 13.37
C LEU A 192 -2.44 11.56 13.59
N ARG A 193 -1.90 12.08 12.49
CA ARG A 193 -1.06 13.29 12.47
C ARG A 193 -1.89 14.53 12.18
N PHE A 194 -1.69 15.59 12.97
CA PHE A 194 -2.37 16.87 12.81
C PHE A 194 -1.57 18.02 13.42
N GLY A 195 -1.90 19.25 13.04
CA GLY A 195 -1.31 20.45 13.63
C GLY A 195 -1.90 20.77 15.01
N ALA A 196 -1.04 21.08 15.97
CA ALA A 196 -1.42 21.55 17.30
C ALA A 196 -0.60 22.78 17.71
N LYS A 197 -1.17 23.60 18.60
CA LYS A 197 -0.44 24.74 19.19
C LYS A 197 0.62 24.21 20.15
N VAL A 198 1.86 24.68 19.98
CA VAL A 198 2.94 24.44 20.94
C VAL A 198 2.57 25.12 22.28
N PRO A 199 2.64 24.41 23.42
CA PRO A 199 2.41 25.02 24.73
C PRO A 199 3.33 26.22 24.96
N GLY A 200 2.75 27.40 25.18
CA GLY A 200 3.51 28.63 25.34
C GLY A 200 2.73 29.91 25.01
N PRO A 201 3.37 31.07 25.21
CA PRO A 201 2.76 32.37 24.97
C PRO A 201 2.69 32.74 23.47
N THR A 202 3.53 32.14 22.63
CA THR A 202 3.56 32.38 21.19
C THR A 202 2.51 31.54 20.46
N MET A 203 1.97 32.08 19.37
CA MET A 203 1.10 31.31 18.47
C MET A 203 1.95 30.60 17.43
N GLN A 204 2.48 29.44 17.82
CA GLN A 204 3.28 28.58 16.96
C GLN A 204 2.60 27.22 16.86
N LEU A 205 2.44 26.73 15.63
CA LEU A 205 1.90 25.39 15.37
C LEU A 205 3.03 24.40 15.10
N GLN A 206 2.79 23.14 15.46
CA GLN A 206 3.65 22.00 15.16
C GLN A 206 2.79 20.76 14.87
N GLU A 207 3.31 19.87 14.03
CA GLU A 207 2.73 18.54 13.83
C GLU A 207 2.90 17.67 15.07
N VAL A 208 1.80 17.03 15.48
CA VAL A 208 1.77 16.05 16.56
C VAL A 208 1.10 14.77 16.08
N ASP A 209 1.51 13.62 16.63
CA ASP A 209 0.95 12.31 16.33
C ASP A 209 0.14 11.80 17.54
N MET A 210 -1.16 11.52 17.33
CA MET A 210 -1.95 10.69 18.24
C MET A 210 -1.75 9.22 17.86
N ASN A 211 -1.15 8.43 18.74
CA ASN A 211 -0.77 7.05 18.45
C ASN A 211 -1.57 6.04 19.28
N PHE A 212 -2.08 5.03 18.58
CA PHE A 212 -2.62 3.80 19.15
C PHE A 212 -1.73 2.63 18.71
N MET A 213 -1.32 1.79 19.64
CA MET A 213 -0.55 0.57 19.38
C MET A 213 -1.24 -0.61 20.05
N TYR A 214 -1.38 -1.73 19.33
CA TYR A 214 -2.06 -2.91 19.85
C TYR A 214 -1.34 -3.48 21.09
N ASN A 215 -0.01 -3.58 21.01
CA ASN A 215 0.83 -4.13 22.09
C ASN A 215 0.67 -3.36 23.42
N SER A 216 0.56 -2.03 23.38
CA SER A 216 0.47 -1.19 24.58
C SER A 216 -0.96 -1.10 25.11
N SER A 217 -1.96 -1.19 24.22
CA SER A 217 -3.36 -0.98 24.57
C SER A 217 -4.05 -2.26 25.04
N PHE A 218 -3.66 -3.41 24.49
CA PHE A 218 -4.27 -4.71 24.82
C PHE A 218 -3.31 -5.67 25.53
N GLY A 219 -2.05 -5.29 25.73
CA GLY A 219 -1.10 -6.04 26.56
C GLY A 219 -0.93 -7.50 26.12
N PRO A 220 -0.99 -8.49 27.04
CA PRO A 220 -0.83 -9.91 26.71
C PRO A 220 -1.80 -10.46 25.66
N LEU A 221 -3.02 -9.89 25.57
CA LEU A 221 -4.01 -10.30 24.57
C LEU A 221 -3.59 -9.94 23.14
N ALA A 222 -2.70 -8.96 22.96
CA ALA A 222 -2.08 -8.65 21.67
C ALA A 222 -0.94 -9.62 21.31
N VAL A 223 -0.32 -10.27 22.31
CA VAL A 223 0.72 -11.29 22.10
C VAL A 223 0.12 -12.62 21.66
N GLU A 224 -1.15 -12.87 22.02
CA GLU A 224 -1.99 -13.96 21.49
C GLU A 224 -2.69 -13.57 20.18
N GLN A 225 -2.14 -12.66 19.38
CA GLN A 225 -2.59 -12.52 17.99
C GLN A 225 -2.27 -13.83 17.27
N ALA A 226 -3.31 -14.65 17.09
CA ALA A 226 -3.27 -15.86 16.31
C ALA A 226 -2.59 -15.57 14.97
N ASP A 227 -1.65 -16.44 14.59
CA ASP A 227 -1.01 -16.33 13.27
C ASP A 227 -2.09 -16.25 12.19
N ALA A 228 -1.81 -15.56 11.07
CA ALA A 228 -2.78 -15.38 10.01
C ALA A 228 -3.40 -16.71 9.55
N TYR A 229 -2.62 -17.81 9.56
CA TYR A 229 -3.13 -19.14 9.24
C TYR A 229 -4.01 -19.75 10.34
N GLU A 230 -3.70 -19.53 11.62
CA GLU A 230 -4.54 -20.00 12.72
C GLU A 230 -5.94 -19.37 12.65
N ARG A 231 -5.99 -18.07 12.37
CA ARG A 231 -7.26 -17.36 12.19
C ARG A 231 -8.05 -17.90 11.00
N LEU A 232 -7.40 -18.04 9.84
CA LEU A 232 -8.07 -18.54 8.63
C LEU A 232 -8.55 -20.00 8.79
N LEU A 233 -7.77 -20.86 9.46
CA LEU A 233 -8.19 -22.23 9.74
C LEU A 233 -9.42 -22.26 10.66
N LEU A 234 -9.44 -21.44 11.71
CA LEU A 234 -10.60 -21.32 12.58
C LEU A 234 -11.84 -20.82 11.82
N ASP A 235 -11.69 -19.77 11.02
CA ASP A 235 -12.79 -19.23 10.21
C ASP A 235 -13.32 -20.28 9.22
N ALA A 236 -12.44 -21.08 8.61
CA ALA A 236 -12.84 -22.21 7.75
C ALA A 236 -13.62 -23.29 8.50
N MET A 237 -13.22 -23.62 9.74
CA MET A 237 -13.93 -24.57 10.60
C MET A 237 -15.31 -24.04 11.04
N LEU A 238 -15.43 -22.74 11.24
CA LEU A 238 -16.68 -22.06 11.62
C LEU A 238 -17.58 -21.74 10.41
N GLY A 239 -17.08 -21.92 9.18
CA GLY A 239 -17.80 -21.58 7.95
C GLY A 239 -17.86 -20.08 7.67
N ASP A 240 -17.04 -19.26 8.34
CA ASP A 240 -16.93 -17.83 8.08
C ASP A 240 -16.04 -17.59 6.86
N ARG A 241 -16.64 -17.03 5.81
CA ARG A 241 -15.99 -16.79 4.52
C ARG A 241 -15.61 -15.32 4.31
N THR A 242 -15.77 -14.47 5.33
CA THR A 242 -15.60 -13.01 5.20
C THR A 242 -14.17 -12.63 4.79
N LEU A 243 -13.16 -13.35 5.30
CA LEU A 243 -11.74 -13.10 4.99
C LEU A 243 -11.23 -13.89 3.77
N PHE A 244 -12.08 -14.70 3.13
CA PHE A 244 -11.71 -15.52 1.97
C PHE A 244 -12.12 -14.84 0.67
N THR A 245 -11.17 -14.75 -0.26
CA THR A 245 -11.42 -14.18 -1.60
C THR A 245 -12.41 -15.04 -2.38
N ARG A 246 -13.42 -14.42 -3.00
CA ARG A 246 -14.37 -15.09 -3.90
C ARG A 246 -13.81 -15.27 -5.30
N ALA A 247 -14.31 -16.28 -6.03
CA ALA A 247 -13.84 -16.57 -7.38
C ALA A 247 -13.99 -15.36 -8.32
N ASP A 248 -15.11 -14.66 -8.27
CA ASP A 248 -15.36 -13.45 -9.06
C ASP A 248 -14.47 -12.25 -8.65
N GLU A 249 -14.08 -12.16 -7.37
CA GLU A 249 -13.06 -11.19 -6.93
C GLU A 249 -11.70 -11.50 -7.56
N VAL A 250 -11.29 -12.77 -7.57
CA VAL A 250 -10.03 -13.21 -8.21
C VAL A 250 -10.07 -12.95 -9.71
N GLU A 251 -11.13 -13.37 -10.40
CA GLU A 251 -11.27 -13.16 -11.84
C GLU A 251 -11.22 -11.67 -12.21
N GLN A 252 -11.88 -10.80 -11.42
CA GLN A 252 -11.88 -9.37 -11.67
C GLN A 252 -10.52 -8.71 -11.40
N ALA A 253 -9.81 -9.15 -10.35
CA ALA A 253 -8.46 -8.69 -10.05
C ALA A 253 -7.48 -9.08 -11.16
N TRP A 254 -7.52 -10.35 -11.61
CA TRP A 254 -6.72 -10.84 -12.73
C TRP A 254 -7.01 -10.11 -14.03
N ALA A 255 -8.29 -9.96 -14.38
CA ALA A 255 -8.66 -9.24 -15.58
C ALA A 255 -8.04 -7.84 -15.60
N TRP A 256 -8.02 -7.11 -14.47
CA TRP A 256 -7.40 -5.79 -14.37
C TRP A 256 -5.87 -5.84 -14.41
N ALA A 257 -5.27 -6.83 -13.74
CA ALA A 257 -3.83 -7.06 -13.71
C ALA A 257 -3.25 -7.42 -15.10
N GLU A 258 -4.03 -8.13 -15.92
CA GLU A 258 -3.65 -8.54 -17.28
C GLU A 258 -3.30 -7.36 -18.19
N ASP A 259 -4.05 -6.25 -18.15
CA ASP A 259 -3.76 -5.05 -18.94
C ASP A 259 -2.35 -4.50 -18.66
N ILE A 260 -1.99 -4.46 -17.37
CA ILE A 260 -0.69 -3.97 -16.91
C ILE A 260 0.41 -4.93 -17.34
N MET A 261 0.17 -6.24 -17.16
CA MET A 261 1.11 -7.27 -17.56
C MET A 261 1.34 -7.29 -19.07
N GLU A 262 0.30 -7.08 -19.88
CA GLU A 262 0.41 -6.96 -21.33
C GLU A 262 1.25 -5.75 -21.71
N GLY A 263 0.96 -4.57 -21.17
CA GLY A 263 1.75 -3.36 -21.43
C GLY A 263 3.22 -3.50 -21.02
N TRP A 264 3.48 -4.19 -19.91
CA TRP A 264 4.85 -4.51 -19.48
C TRP A 264 5.55 -5.53 -20.39
N SER A 265 4.83 -6.51 -20.94
CA SER A 265 5.42 -7.49 -21.87
C SER A 265 5.83 -6.86 -23.20
N GLN A 266 5.20 -5.75 -23.61
CA GLN A 266 5.60 -5.00 -24.80
C GLN A 266 6.91 -4.22 -24.61
N ARG A 267 7.34 -4.02 -23.35
CA ARG A 267 8.57 -3.30 -22.98
C ARG A 267 9.36 -4.06 -21.91
N PRO A 268 9.83 -5.29 -22.19
CA PRO A 268 10.37 -6.20 -21.19
C PRO A 268 11.61 -5.63 -20.47
N ASN A 269 12.42 -4.85 -21.18
CA ASN A 269 13.68 -4.30 -20.65
C ASN A 269 13.50 -2.94 -19.94
N ASN A 270 12.26 -2.50 -19.71
CA ASN A 270 11.96 -1.25 -18.99
C ASN A 270 11.86 -1.50 -17.48
N VAL A 271 12.90 -2.11 -16.90
CA VAL A 271 13.06 -2.29 -15.46
C VAL A 271 14.31 -1.54 -15.03
N GLN A 272 14.15 -0.66 -14.05
CA GLN A 272 15.24 0.18 -13.57
C GLN A 272 15.80 -0.35 -12.25
N PHE A 273 17.11 -0.22 -12.09
CA PHE A 273 17.80 -0.81 -10.96
C PHE A 273 17.83 0.12 -9.75
N TYR A 274 17.80 -0.45 -8.53
CA TYR A 274 18.06 0.27 -7.28
C TYR A 274 19.00 -0.51 -6.37
N PRO A 275 19.89 0.16 -5.61
CA PRO A 275 20.69 -0.52 -4.61
C PRO A 275 19.82 -1.12 -3.51
N ALA A 276 20.08 -2.37 -3.15
CA ALA A 276 19.49 -2.97 -1.96
C ALA A 276 19.79 -2.14 -0.70
N GLY A 277 18.77 -1.97 0.15
CA GLY A 277 18.83 -1.13 1.36
C GLY A 277 18.44 0.33 1.13
N THR A 278 17.95 0.69 -0.05
CA THR A 278 17.35 2.00 -0.36
C THR A 278 15.84 1.90 -0.48
N TRP A 279 15.11 3.02 -0.41
CA TRP A 279 13.64 3.07 -0.56
C TRP A 279 13.13 2.86 -2.00
N GLY A 280 13.96 2.26 -2.85
CA GLY A 280 13.73 2.12 -4.27
C GLY A 280 14.45 3.19 -5.10
N PRO A 281 14.24 3.19 -6.42
CA PRO A 281 14.85 4.16 -7.31
C PRO A 281 14.31 5.58 -7.12
N ALA A 282 15.10 6.61 -7.44
CA ALA A 282 14.68 8.02 -7.35
C ALA A 282 13.43 8.37 -8.20
N TRP A 283 13.18 7.63 -9.28
CA TRP A 283 11.96 7.82 -10.07
C TRP A 283 10.70 7.42 -9.31
N ALA A 284 10.80 6.60 -8.25
CA ALA A 284 9.65 6.22 -7.44
C ALA A 284 9.12 7.43 -6.66
N ASP A 285 10.01 8.27 -6.16
CA ASP A 285 9.65 9.56 -5.56
C ASP A 285 9.14 10.53 -6.62
N ALA A 286 9.84 10.67 -7.74
CA ALA A 286 9.41 11.53 -8.86
C ALA A 286 8.00 11.13 -9.40
N PHE A 287 7.65 9.85 -9.33
CA PHE A 287 6.37 9.32 -9.80
C PHE A 287 5.17 9.85 -9.02
N ILE A 288 5.30 10.08 -7.71
CA ILE A 288 4.23 10.67 -6.89
C ILE A 288 4.35 12.21 -6.88
N GLU A 289 5.57 12.74 -6.97
CA GLU A 289 5.85 14.18 -6.99
C GLU A 289 5.31 14.89 -8.23
N ARG A 290 5.18 14.20 -9.37
CA ARG A 290 4.52 14.76 -10.58
C ARG A 290 3.09 15.22 -10.32
N ASP A 291 2.43 14.64 -9.31
CA ASP A 291 1.07 14.99 -8.90
C ASP A 291 1.08 15.95 -7.67
N GLY A 292 2.23 16.52 -7.32
CA GLY A 292 2.41 17.42 -6.18
C GLY A 292 2.38 16.74 -4.81
N ARG A 293 2.67 15.43 -4.76
CA ARG A 293 2.55 14.59 -3.56
C ARG A 293 3.89 13.92 -3.22
N GLN A 294 4.03 13.44 -2.00
CA GLN A 294 5.25 12.75 -1.56
C GLN A 294 4.90 11.44 -0.86
N TRP A 295 5.77 10.45 -0.99
CA TRP A 295 5.63 9.22 -0.20
C TRP A 295 5.75 9.54 1.27
N ARG A 296 4.86 8.94 2.05
CA ARG A 296 4.99 8.95 3.50
C ARG A 296 6.31 8.30 3.89
N ARG A 297 7.04 8.98 4.77
CA ARG A 297 8.25 8.45 5.40
C ARG A 297 7.84 7.41 6.43
N LEU A 298 8.35 6.21 6.24
CA LEU A 298 8.16 5.12 7.19
C LEU A 298 9.25 5.26 8.26
N HIS A 299 8.81 5.57 9.48
CA HIS A 299 9.66 5.65 10.68
C HIS A 299 9.78 4.27 11.31
#